data_AF-A0A1K1LMD0-F1
#
_entry.id   AF-A0A1K1LMD0-F1
#
_cell.length_a   1.000
_cell.length_b   1.000
_cell.length_c   1.000
_cell.angle_alpha   90.00
_cell.angle_beta   90.00
_cell.angle_gamma   90.00
#
_symmetry.space_group_name_H-M   'P 1'
#
loop_
_entity.id
_entity.type
_entity.pdbx_description
1 polymer ?
#
loop_
_entity_poly.entity_id
_entity_poly.type
_entity_poly.pdbx_seq_one_letter_code
_entity_poly.pdbx_strand_id
1 'polypeptide(L)'
;MGINSSDWAARIASRSDLTGRLTHLTRPSKNLDLNGISFEDINLLAVDNLINILTEKKLNGSSREGYVIGSNKAVCFQDTPLYALVQNVEHERKRRDVNAREKLRYCGVGISFIKPDMYHFYGARQVFYEETEVAKSILPPEEWWRIVDNEYKLTGNDWDITDWTHEREWRVRGDMEFEYKKGYVHIVLYNPACVKRFLERCPKDILDQTYGITTLKSVLM
;
A
#
# COMPACT_ATOMS: atom_id res chain seq x y z
N MET A 1 -3.58 24.48 -16.72
CA MET A 1 -4.84 24.77 -16.01
C MET A 1 -5.27 23.54 -15.22
N GLY A 2 -5.76 23.72 -14.00
CA GLY A 2 -6.32 22.63 -13.18
C GLY A 2 -7.85 22.58 -13.26
N ILE A 3 -8.45 21.52 -12.70
CA ILE A 3 -9.90 21.37 -12.52
C ILE A 3 -10.25 21.49 -11.03
N ASN A 4 -11.49 21.84 -10.70
CA ASN A 4 -11.96 21.91 -9.30
C ASN A 4 -12.19 20.49 -8.73
N SER A 5 -12.50 20.43 -7.42
CA SER A 5 -12.70 19.15 -6.71
C SER A 5 -13.90 18.34 -7.22
N SER A 6 -15.01 18.98 -7.59
CA SER A 6 -16.20 18.27 -8.11
C SER A 6 -15.94 17.65 -9.47
N ASP A 7 -15.28 18.38 -10.37
CA ASP A 7 -14.93 17.89 -11.71
C ASP A 7 -13.90 16.77 -11.62
N TRP A 8 -12.93 16.88 -10.69
CA TRP A 8 -11.97 15.82 -10.39
C TRP A 8 -12.66 14.55 -9.86
N ALA A 9 -13.59 14.69 -8.92
CA ALA A 9 -14.35 13.57 -8.37
C ALA A 9 -15.21 12.89 -9.45
N ALA A 10 -15.89 13.68 -10.29
CA ALA A 10 -16.68 13.16 -11.41
C ALA A 10 -15.82 12.38 -12.41
N ARG A 11 -14.63 12.91 -12.76
CA ARG A 11 -13.66 12.26 -13.66
C ARG A 11 -13.18 10.91 -13.13
N ILE A 12 -12.93 10.81 -11.83
CA ILE A 12 -12.51 9.55 -11.19
C ILE A 12 -13.68 8.57 -11.15
N ALA A 13 -14.87 9.02 -10.74
CA ALA A 13 -16.05 8.17 -10.67
C ALA A 13 -16.45 7.59 -12.04
N SER A 14 -16.15 8.29 -13.14
CA SER A 14 -16.44 7.84 -14.50
C SER A 14 -15.45 6.81 -15.06
N ARG A 15 -14.43 6.39 -14.30
CA ARG A 15 -13.34 5.51 -14.78
C ARG A 15 -12.99 4.43 -13.77
N SER A 16 -12.99 3.17 -14.21
CA SER A 16 -12.63 2.02 -13.38
C SER A 16 -11.13 1.90 -13.10
N ASP A 17 -10.29 2.53 -13.92
CA ASP A 17 -8.83 2.48 -13.81
C ASP A 17 -8.25 3.58 -12.92
N LEU A 18 -9.05 4.56 -12.50
CA LEU A 18 -8.63 5.66 -11.63
C LEU A 18 -9.14 5.43 -10.21
N THR A 19 -8.38 5.92 -9.23
CA THR A 19 -8.82 5.97 -7.83
C THR A 19 -8.61 7.36 -7.24
N GLY A 20 -9.52 7.76 -6.36
CA GLY A 20 -9.40 8.97 -5.56
C GLY A 20 -8.62 8.76 -4.26
N ARG A 21 -8.10 7.53 -4.05
CA ARG A 21 -7.50 7.11 -2.78
C ARG A 21 -6.14 6.44 -2.98
N LEU A 22 -5.28 6.57 -1.98
CA LEU A 22 -4.00 5.89 -1.87
C LEU A 22 -4.07 4.84 -0.75
N THR A 23 -3.67 3.61 -1.04
CA THR A 23 -3.81 2.49 -0.11
C THR A 23 -2.46 1.97 0.36
N HIS A 24 -2.28 1.89 1.67
CA HIS A 24 -1.16 1.20 2.31
C HIS A 24 -1.63 -0.19 2.76
N LEU A 25 -1.11 -1.24 2.13
CA LEU A 25 -1.29 -2.61 2.62
C LEU A 25 -0.30 -2.89 3.74
N THR A 26 -0.81 -3.43 4.84
CA THR A 26 -0.02 -3.86 5.98
C THR A 26 0.15 -5.38 5.99
N ARG A 27 1.14 -5.85 6.74
CA ARG A 27 1.47 -7.26 6.90
C ARG A 27 1.66 -7.59 8.39
N PRO A 28 1.70 -8.88 8.77
CA PRO A 28 2.06 -9.24 10.14
C PRO A 28 3.43 -8.68 10.53
N SER A 29 3.67 -8.57 11.85
CA SER A 29 4.96 -8.14 12.37
C SER A 29 6.11 -8.95 11.77
N LYS A 30 7.21 -8.28 11.42
CA LYS A 30 8.41 -8.91 10.85
C LYS A 30 9.04 -9.98 11.75
N ASN A 31 8.75 -9.94 13.05
CA ASN A 31 9.28 -10.89 14.03
C ASN A 31 8.53 -12.22 14.07
N LEU A 32 7.42 -12.35 13.32
CA LEU A 32 6.66 -13.59 13.23
C LEU A 32 7.23 -14.48 12.13
N ASP A 33 7.53 -15.73 12.47
CA ASP A 33 7.79 -16.76 11.46
C ASP A 33 6.48 -17.14 10.78
N LEU A 34 6.39 -16.88 9.47
CA LEU A 34 5.21 -17.19 8.66
C LEU A 34 5.33 -18.54 7.94
N ASN A 35 6.38 -19.32 8.20
CA ASN A 35 6.56 -20.63 7.59
C ASN A 35 5.43 -21.59 8.00
N GLY A 36 4.78 -22.19 7.00
CA GLY A 36 3.67 -23.13 7.22
C GLY A 36 2.35 -22.47 7.65
N ILE A 37 2.31 -21.15 7.84
CA ILE A 37 1.07 -20.43 8.12
C ILE A 37 0.29 -20.23 6.82
N SER A 38 -1.01 -20.55 6.86
CA SER A 38 -1.90 -20.37 5.73
C SER A 38 -2.00 -18.89 5.32
N PHE A 39 -2.25 -18.60 4.05
CA PHE A 39 -2.44 -17.21 3.60
C PHE A 39 -3.63 -16.55 4.30
N GLU A 40 -4.64 -17.33 4.65
CA GLU A 40 -5.80 -16.89 5.42
C GLU A 40 -5.39 -16.38 6.81
N ASP A 41 -4.66 -17.20 7.57
CA ASP A 41 -4.18 -16.85 8.91
C ASP A 41 -3.20 -15.67 8.88
N ILE A 42 -2.37 -15.57 7.83
CA ILE A 42 -1.51 -14.41 7.59
C ILE A 42 -2.32 -13.12 7.49
N ASN A 43 -3.45 -13.14 6.77
CA ASN A 43 -4.31 -11.96 6.67
C ASN A 43 -4.99 -11.65 8.01
N LEU A 44 -5.39 -12.65 8.79
CA LEU A 44 -5.92 -12.44 10.15
C LEU A 44 -4.86 -11.80 11.09
N LEU A 45 -3.60 -12.21 10.99
CA LEU A 45 -2.49 -11.57 11.72
C LEU A 45 -2.23 -10.14 11.22
N ALA A 46 -2.41 -9.88 9.92
CA ALA A 46 -2.31 -8.53 9.38
C ALA A 46 -3.42 -7.60 9.89
N VAL A 47 -4.64 -8.13 10.15
CA VAL A 47 -5.72 -7.37 10.81
C VAL A 47 -5.29 -6.89 12.20
N ASP A 48 -4.60 -7.73 12.97
CA ASP A 48 -4.11 -7.32 14.29
C ASP A 48 -3.10 -6.17 14.19
N ASN A 49 -2.20 -6.23 13.20
CA ASN A 49 -1.27 -5.14 12.96
C ASN A 49 -1.97 -3.85 12.49
N LEU A 50 -3.03 -3.99 11.68
CA LEU A 50 -3.86 -2.84 11.28
C LEU A 50 -4.52 -2.17 12.49
N ILE A 51 -5.03 -2.95 13.46
CA ILE A 51 -5.61 -2.39 14.68
C ILE A 51 -4.56 -1.62 15.49
N ASN A 52 -3.33 -2.12 15.57
CA ASN A 52 -2.23 -1.39 16.21
C ASN A 52 -1.94 -0.06 15.51
N ILE A 53 -1.83 -0.07 14.17
CA ILE A 53 -1.65 1.14 13.34
C ILE A 53 -2.76 2.16 13.60
N LEU A 54 -4.02 1.71 13.69
CA LEU A 54 -5.18 2.57 13.96
C LEU A 54 -5.16 3.13 15.38
N THR A 55 -4.73 2.33 16.36
CA THR A 55 -4.63 2.73 17.76
C THR A 55 -3.52 3.76 17.96
N GLU A 56 -2.35 3.51 17.37
CA GLU A 56 -1.18 4.38 17.42
C GLU A 56 -1.30 5.59 16.49
N LYS A 57 -2.24 5.54 15.53
CA LYS A 57 -2.42 6.53 14.46
C LYS A 57 -1.13 6.78 13.66
N LYS A 58 -0.36 5.71 13.44
CA LYS A 58 0.99 5.80 12.88
C LYS A 58 1.28 4.68 11.89
N LEU A 59 1.85 5.06 10.75
CA LEU A 59 2.45 4.17 9.77
C LEU A 59 3.98 4.32 9.83
N ASN A 60 4.67 3.22 10.03
CA ASN A 60 6.13 3.21 10.11
C ASN A 60 6.75 3.10 8.71
N GLY A 61 7.69 4.00 8.40
CA GLY A 61 8.39 4.00 7.13
C GLY A 61 9.38 2.84 7.01
N SER A 62 9.49 2.31 5.79
CA SER A 62 10.52 1.34 5.44
C SER A 62 11.81 2.04 5.00
N SER A 63 12.95 1.37 5.19
CA SER A 63 14.26 1.78 4.68
C SER A 63 14.66 0.90 3.49
N ARG A 64 15.97 0.66 3.28
CA ARG A 64 16.50 -0.20 2.21
C ARG A 64 15.87 -1.60 2.15
N GLU A 65 15.43 -2.17 3.27
CA GLU A 65 14.73 -3.47 3.28
C GLU A 65 13.40 -3.45 2.51
N GLY A 66 12.77 -2.29 2.43
CA GLY A 66 11.59 -2.01 1.61
C GLY A 66 11.93 -1.35 0.29
N TYR A 67 13.16 -1.52 -0.20
CA TYR A 67 13.64 -0.97 -1.46
C TYR A 67 13.60 0.56 -1.54
N VAL A 68 13.64 1.26 -0.39
CA VAL A 68 13.76 2.71 -0.33
C VAL A 68 15.22 3.12 -0.54
N ILE A 69 15.44 4.00 -1.52
CA ILE A 69 16.77 4.50 -1.88
C ILE A 69 17.12 5.75 -1.06
N GLY A 70 18.40 5.90 -0.72
CA GLY A 70 18.89 7.00 0.12
C GLY A 70 18.87 6.69 1.61
N SER A 71 18.99 7.75 2.43
CA SER A 71 19.03 7.67 3.90
C SER A 71 17.66 7.84 4.56
N ASN A 72 16.71 8.43 3.85
CA ASN A 72 15.36 8.69 4.36
C ASN A 72 14.50 7.43 4.25
N LYS A 73 13.74 7.14 5.32
CA LYS A 73 12.66 6.14 5.27
C LYS A 73 11.48 6.67 4.44
N ALA A 74 10.57 5.78 4.05
CA ALA A 74 9.29 6.17 3.47
C ALA A 74 8.16 5.18 3.78
N VAL A 75 6.94 5.70 3.94
CA VAL A 75 5.69 4.91 3.91
C VAL A 75 5.21 4.84 2.47
N CYS A 76 4.99 3.63 1.96
CA CYS A 76 4.56 3.37 0.59
C CYS A 76 3.04 3.19 0.49
N PHE A 77 2.46 3.68 -0.60
CA PHE A 77 1.04 3.57 -0.92
C PHE A 77 0.87 3.21 -2.40
N GLN A 78 -0.24 2.56 -2.71
CA GLN A 78 -0.61 2.16 -4.05
C GLN A 78 -1.79 3.00 -4.55
N ASP A 79 -1.66 3.55 -5.75
CA ASP A 79 -2.69 4.31 -6.47
C ASP A 79 -3.41 3.38 -7.47
N THR A 80 -3.95 2.28 -6.94
CA THR A 80 -4.55 1.21 -7.75
C THR A 80 -6.04 1.04 -7.42
N PRO A 81 -6.88 0.74 -8.43
CA PRO A 81 -8.25 0.31 -8.19
C PRO A 81 -8.30 -0.94 -7.30
N LEU A 82 -9.35 -1.09 -6.51
CA LEU A 82 -9.50 -2.24 -5.59
C LEU A 82 -9.42 -3.60 -6.30
N TYR A 83 -9.87 -3.68 -7.55
CA TYR A 83 -9.78 -4.89 -8.37
C TYR A 83 -8.32 -5.25 -8.70
N ALA A 84 -7.49 -4.28 -9.07
CA ALA A 84 -6.06 -4.50 -9.28
C ALA A 84 -5.34 -4.82 -7.97
N LEU A 85 -5.72 -4.16 -6.87
CA LEU A 85 -5.17 -4.39 -5.54
C LEU A 85 -5.36 -5.85 -5.10
N VAL A 86 -6.59 -6.39 -5.23
CA VAL A 86 -6.87 -7.79 -4.86
C VAL A 86 -6.22 -8.80 -5.80
N GLN A 87 -6.05 -8.46 -7.08
CA GLN A 87 -5.29 -9.32 -8.01
C GLN A 87 -3.82 -9.45 -7.60
N ASN A 88 -3.18 -8.37 -7.16
CA ASN A 88 -1.82 -8.42 -6.62
C ASN A 88 -1.75 -9.31 -5.38
N VAL A 89 -2.74 -9.20 -4.48
CA VAL A 89 -2.82 -10.04 -3.27
C VAL A 89 -3.04 -11.53 -3.61
N GLU A 90 -3.90 -11.84 -4.58
CA GLU A 90 -4.12 -13.22 -5.03
C GLU A 90 -2.90 -13.81 -5.75
N HIS A 91 -2.14 -12.98 -6.45
CA HIS A 91 -0.88 -13.40 -7.03
C HIS A 91 0.09 -13.86 -5.93
N GLU A 92 0.22 -13.10 -4.83
CA GLU A 92 1.03 -13.48 -3.67
C GLU A 92 0.51 -14.75 -2.98
N ARG A 93 -0.81 -14.94 -2.90
CA ARG A 93 -1.41 -16.19 -2.39
C ARG A 93 -0.98 -17.39 -3.23
N LYS A 94 -1.17 -17.33 -4.55
CA LYS A 94 -0.84 -18.43 -5.48
C LYS A 94 0.64 -18.79 -5.42
N ARG A 95 1.51 -17.77 -5.34
CA ARG A 95 2.95 -17.90 -5.15
C ARG A 95 3.28 -18.71 -3.88
N ARG A 96 2.64 -18.39 -2.76
CA ARG A 96 2.82 -19.12 -1.50
C ARG A 96 2.17 -20.50 -1.45
N ASP A 97 1.11 -20.75 -2.22
CA ASP A 97 0.55 -22.10 -2.38
C ASP A 97 1.58 -23.05 -3.02
N VAL A 98 2.40 -22.54 -3.95
CA VAL A 98 3.49 -23.28 -4.58
C VAL A 98 4.71 -23.37 -3.65
N ASN A 99 5.06 -22.26 -3.01
CA ASN A 99 6.20 -22.20 -2.09
C ASN A 99 5.87 -21.37 -0.84
N ALA A 100 5.52 -22.05 0.26
CA ALA A 100 5.18 -21.39 1.52
C ALA A 100 6.31 -20.55 2.14
N ARG A 101 7.56 -20.70 1.68
CA ARG A 101 8.72 -19.92 2.13
C ARG A 101 8.97 -18.66 1.30
N GLU A 102 8.18 -18.44 0.25
CA GLU A 102 8.37 -17.29 -0.62
C GLU A 102 8.12 -15.99 0.15
N LYS A 103 8.95 -14.97 -0.12
CA LYS A 103 8.89 -13.67 0.54
C LYS A 103 7.52 -13.04 0.28
N LEU A 104 6.74 -12.90 1.35
CA LEU A 104 5.44 -12.23 1.33
C LEU A 104 5.61 -10.73 1.09
N ARG A 105 5.11 -10.24 -0.05
CA ARG A 105 5.13 -8.81 -0.39
C ARG A 105 3.86 -8.10 0.07
N TYR A 106 2.69 -8.70 -0.21
CA TYR A 106 1.38 -8.10 0.08
C TYR A 106 0.47 -9.03 0.89
N CYS A 107 -0.31 -8.43 1.80
CA CYS A 107 -1.52 -9.01 2.37
C CYS A 107 -2.72 -8.17 1.92
N GLY A 108 -3.92 -8.73 1.91
CA GLY A 108 -5.15 -8.02 1.55
C GLY A 108 -5.71 -7.15 2.66
N VAL A 109 -4.90 -6.68 3.59
CA VAL A 109 -5.31 -5.90 4.75
C VAL A 109 -4.57 -4.58 4.74
N GLY A 110 -5.27 -3.46 4.96
CA GLY A 110 -4.65 -2.16 4.87
C GLY A 110 -5.56 -1.00 5.21
N ILE A 111 -5.00 0.19 5.00
CA ILE A 111 -5.62 1.48 5.27
C ILE A 111 -5.50 2.36 4.03
N SER A 112 -6.54 3.11 3.72
CA SER A 112 -6.63 3.95 2.54
C SER A 112 -7.01 5.37 2.91
N PHE A 113 -6.47 6.34 2.17
CA PHE A 113 -6.64 7.78 2.41
C PHE A 113 -7.02 8.52 1.12
N ILE A 114 -7.72 9.64 1.24
CA ILE A 114 -8.04 10.50 0.09
C ILE A 114 -6.77 11.13 -0.49
N LYS A 115 -6.58 11.02 -1.80
CA LYS A 115 -5.32 11.37 -2.50
C LYS A 115 -4.94 12.85 -2.40
N PRO A 116 -5.85 13.84 -2.62
CA PRO A 116 -5.55 15.25 -2.37
C PRO A 116 -5.06 15.52 -0.93
N ASP A 117 -5.70 14.90 0.06
CA ASP A 117 -5.34 15.07 1.47
C ASP A 117 -3.96 14.49 1.77
N MET A 118 -3.64 13.33 1.20
CA MET A 118 -2.30 12.72 1.22
C MET A 118 -1.23 13.68 0.69
N TYR A 119 -1.50 14.32 -0.45
CA TYR A 119 -0.56 15.28 -1.03
C TYR A 119 -0.35 16.52 -0.14
N HIS A 120 -1.45 17.08 0.38
CA HIS A 120 -1.46 18.38 1.03
C HIS A 120 -1.06 18.31 2.51
N PHE A 121 -1.62 17.39 3.28
CA PHE A 121 -1.41 17.31 4.73
C PHE A 121 -0.25 16.40 5.13
N TYR A 122 0.05 15.39 4.31
CA TYR A 122 1.05 14.36 4.66
C TYR A 122 2.28 14.40 3.75
N GLY A 123 2.34 15.33 2.79
CA GLY A 123 3.48 15.48 1.89
C GLY A 123 3.69 14.29 0.96
N ALA A 124 2.64 13.51 0.68
CA ALA A 124 2.74 12.37 -0.21
C ALA A 124 3.09 12.81 -1.63
N ARG A 125 3.97 12.06 -2.28
CA ARG A 125 4.40 12.29 -3.66
C ARG A 125 4.39 10.99 -4.44
N GLN A 126 4.11 11.09 -5.73
CA GLN A 126 4.39 10.00 -6.66
C GLN A 126 5.88 9.67 -6.65
N VAL A 127 6.20 8.39 -6.84
CA VAL A 127 7.57 7.95 -7.02
C VAL A 127 8.11 8.35 -8.40
N PHE A 128 9.43 8.36 -8.52
CA PHE A 128 10.15 8.57 -9.76
C PHE A 128 10.68 7.22 -10.24
N TYR A 129 9.99 6.62 -11.21
CA TYR A 129 10.40 5.36 -11.84
C TYR A 129 11.47 5.63 -12.87
N GLU A 130 12.69 5.18 -12.60
CA GLU A 130 13.86 5.35 -13.47
C GLU A 130 14.99 4.43 -12.98
N GLU A 131 15.99 4.16 -13.82
CA GLU A 131 17.26 3.58 -13.38
C GLU A 131 17.82 4.39 -12.20
N THR A 132 18.16 3.71 -11.11
CA THR A 132 18.54 4.36 -9.86
C THR A 132 19.62 5.43 -10.01
N GLU A 133 20.69 5.16 -10.77
CA GLU A 133 21.80 6.12 -10.91
C GLU A 133 21.43 7.32 -11.78
N VAL A 134 20.62 7.12 -12.82
CA VAL A 134 20.05 8.22 -13.62
C VAL A 134 19.15 9.10 -12.75
N ALA A 135 18.25 8.48 -11.98
CA ALA A 135 17.36 9.20 -11.06
C ALA A 135 18.11 10.04 -10.03
N LYS A 136 19.20 9.52 -9.47
CA LYS A 136 20.06 10.25 -8.52
C LYS A 136 20.78 11.45 -9.14
N SER A 137 21.01 11.44 -10.45
CA SER A 137 21.58 12.60 -11.16
C SER A 137 20.57 13.73 -11.38
N ILE A 138 19.28 13.41 -11.37
CA ILE A 138 18.17 14.34 -11.58
C ILE A 138 17.65 14.89 -10.26
N LEU A 139 17.48 14.00 -9.26
CA LEU A 139 16.90 14.31 -7.97
C LEU A 139 17.99 14.59 -6.92
N PRO A 140 17.79 15.60 -6.06
CA PRO A 140 18.74 15.86 -4.99
C PRO A 140 18.65 14.75 -3.91
N PRO A 141 19.72 14.48 -3.15
CA PRO A 141 19.81 13.33 -2.24
C PRO A 141 18.70 13.19 -1.21
N GLU A 142 18.14 14.31 -0.74
CA GLU A 142 17.02 14.36 0.19
C GLU A 142 15.70 13.85 -0.39
N GLU A 143 15.61 13.71 -1.72
CA GLU A 143 14.45 13.23 -2.46
C GLU A 143 14.59 11.78 -2.97
N TRP A 144 15.73 11.13 -2.74
CA TRP A 144 15.97 9.76 -3.22
C TRP A 144 15.00 8.72 -2.67
N TRP A 145 14.32 9.01 -1.56
CA TRP A 145 13.25 8.17 -1.01
C TRP A 145 12.07 8.02 -1.98
N ARG A 146 11.95 8.87 -3.00
CA ARG A 146 10.95 8.76 -4.07
C ARG A 146 11.39 7.89 -5.24
N ILE A 147 12.64 7.45 -5.31
CA ILE A 147 13.13 6.66 -6.44
C ILE A 147 12.61 5.22 -6.30
N VAL A 148 12.09 4.69 -7.40
CA VAL A 148 11.81 3.27 -7.59
C VAL A 148 12.58 2.82 -8.82
N ASP A 149 13.46 1.86 -8.62
CA ASP A 149 14.26 1.29 -9.70
C ASP A 149 13.34 0.65 -10.74
N ASN A 150 13.57 0.97 -12.02
CA ASN A 150 12.75 0.52 -13.13
C ASN A 150 13.62 0.24 -14.35
N GLU A 151 13.93 -1.03 -14.59
CA GLU A 151 14.94 -1.44 -15.57
C GLU A 151 14.50 -2.72 -16.31
N TYR A 152 14.78 -2.76 -17.62
CA TYR A 152 14.57 -3.94 -18.47
C TYR A 152 15.92 -4.34 -19.08
N LYS A 153 16.72 -5.12 -18.35
CA LYS A 153 18.07 -5.51 -18.76
C LYS A 153 18.02 -6.79 -19.59
N LEU A 154 18.75 -6.81 -20.70
CA LEU A 154 18.98 -8.02 -21.48
C LEU A 154 20.41 -8.51 -21.21
N THR A 155 20.54 -9.63 -20.51
CA THR A 155 21.84 -10.26 -20.24
C THR A 155 21.98 -11.51 -21.10
N GLY A 156 22.72 -11.41 -22.19
CA GLY A 156 22.77 -12.45 -23.21
C GLY A 156 21.40 -12.58 -23.91
N ASN A 157 20.70 -13.70 -23.67
CA ASN A 157 19.36 -13.95 -24.21
C ASN A 157 18.25 -13.90 -23.14
N ASP A 158 18.58 -13.57 -21.89
CA ASP A 158 17.63 -13.57 -20.77
C ASP A 158 17.32 -12.15 -20.29
N TRP A 159 16.07 -11.93 -19.89
CA TRP A 159 15.60 -10.67 -19.34
C TRP A 159 15.74 -10.64 -17.81
N ASP A 160 16.34 -9.58 -17.28
CA ASP A 160 16.33 -9.20 -15.87
C ASP A 160 15.52 -7.91 -15.72
N ILE A 161 14.31 -8.03 -15.18
CA ILE A 161 13.27 -6.98 -15.21
C ILE A 161 12.92 -6.56 -13.79
N THR A 162 13.02 -5.26 -13.56
CA THR A 162 12.45 -4.59 -12.39
C THR A 162 11.37 -3.63 -12.87
N ASP A 163 10.10 -4.00 -12.67
CA ASP A 163 8.94 -3.17 -13.03
C ASP A 163 7.86 -3.24 -11.94
N TRP A 164 7.68 -2.12 -11.25
CA TRP A 164 6.67 -1.92 -10.21
C TRP A 164 5.65 -0.85 -10.60
N THR A 165 5.58 -0.49 -11.88
CA THR A 165 4.71 0.60 -12.38
C THR A 165 3.22 0.27 -12.22
N HIS A 166 2.88 -1.02 -12.19
CA HIS A 166 1.54 -1.51 -11.93
C HIS A 166 0.99 -1.12 -10.55
N GLU A 167 1.85 -0.75 -9.60
CA GLU A 167 1.46 -0.28 -8.27
C GLU A 167 1.16 1.21 -8.21
N ARG A 168 1.63 1.97 -9.21
CA ARG A 168 1.47 3.42 -9.30
C ARG A 168 1.83 4.08 -7.95
N GLU A 169 3.03 3.79 -7.48
CA GLU A 169 3.42 3.99 -6.08
C GLU A 169 3.45 5.48 -5.71
N TRP A 170 2.98 5.76 -4.50
CA TRP A 170 3.18 7.03 -3.81
C TRP A 170 3.93 6.78 -2.52
N ARG A 171 4.71 7.77 -2.07
CA ARG A 171 5.43 7.70 -0.81
C ARG A 171 5.20 8.94 0.04
N VAL A 172 5.28 8.75 1.36
CA VAL A 172 5.45 9.82 2.36
C VAL A 172 6.82 9.63 2.99
N ARG A 173 7.61 10.71 3.10
CA ARG A 173 8.96 10.66 3.70
C ARG A 173 8.86 10.41 5.21
N GLY A 174 9.67 9.48 5.72
CA GLY A 174 9.74 9.11 7.13
C GLY A 174 8.63 8.16 7.56
N ASP A 175 8.28 8.23 8.84
CA ASP A 175 7.03 7.67 9.36
C ASP A 175 5.89 8.67 9.13
N MET A 176 4.65 8.20 9.09
CA MET A 176 3.48 9.04 8.92
C MET A 176 2.53 8.89 10.11
N GLU A 177 2.31 9.98 10.85
CA GLU A 177 1.21 10.12 11.80
C GLU A 177 -0.03 10.63 11.07
N PHE A 178 -1.21 10.13 11.43
CA PHE A 178 -2.45 10.49 10.75
C PHE A 178 -3.60 10.82 11.69
N GLU A 179 -4.56 11.59 11.17
CA GLU A 179 -5.81 11.89 11.85
C GLU A 179 -6.98 11.36 11.05
N TYR A 180 -7.92 10.69 11.73
CA TYR A 180 -9.10 10.09 11.10
C TYR A 180 -9.88 11.06 10.20
N LYS A 181 -10.14 12.28 10.69
CA LYS A 181 -10.92 13.31 9.99
C LYS A 181 -10.20 13.94 8.80
N LYS A 182 -8.87 14.03 8.83
CA LYS A 182 -8.07 14.69 7.77
C LYS A 182 -7.78 13.78 6.57
N GLY A 183 -7.96 12.47 6.71
CA GLY A 183 -7.65 11.51 5.65
C GLY A 183 -8.84 10.68 5.18
N TYR A 184 -10.01 10.88 5.79
CA TYR A 184 -11.21 10.04 5.59
C TYR A 184 -10.85 8.56 5.63
N VAL A 185 -10.18 8.13 6.71
CA VAL A 185 -9.56 6.80 6.85
C VAL A 185 -10.53 5.69 6.48
N HIS A 186 -10.17 4.89 5.48
CA HIS A 186 -10.97 3.78 4.98
C HIS A 186 -10.20 2.47 5.14
N ILE A 187 -10.87 1.44 5.64
CA ILE A 187 -10.27 0.15 5.97
C ILE A 187 -10.42 -0.79 4.76
N VAL A 188 -9.34 -1.45 4.40
CA VAL A 188 -9.32 -2.49 3.36
C VAL A 188 -9.05 -3.82 4.05
N LEU A 189 -9.96 -4.79 3.88
CA LEU A 189 -9.86 -6.12 4.47
C LEU A 189 -9.97 -7.18 3.39
N TYR A 190 -9.27 -8.29 3.59
CA TYR A 190 -9.12 -9.29 2.52
C TYR A 190 -10.44 -10.00 2.23
N ASN A 191 -11.09 -10.54 3.27
CA ASN A 191 -12.28 -11.38 3.14
C ASN A 191 -13.20 -11.27 4.38
N PRO A 192 -14.36 -11.97 4.42
CA PRO A 192 -15.28 -11.89 5.55
C PRO A 192 -14.71 -12.31 6.91
N ALA A 193 -13.75 -13.25 6.95
CA ALA A 193 -13.10 -13.65 8.20
C ALA A 193 -12.26 -12.50 8.79
N CYS A 194 -11.55 -11.77 7.93
CA CYS A 194 -10.84 -10.54 8.32
C CYS A 194 -11.80 -9.46 8.83
N VAL A 195 -12.96 -9.29 8.20
CA VAL A 195 -14.02 -8.36 8.66
C VAL A 195 -14.48 -8.74 10.06
N LYS A 196 -14.83 -10.00 10.28
CA LYS A 196 -15.27 -10.49 11.58
C LYS A 196 -14.21 -10.23 12.67
N ARG A 197 -12.95 -10.61 12.41
CA ARG A 197 -11.84 -10.38 13.34
C ARG A 197 -11.63 -8.89 13.63
N PHE A 198 -11.73 -8.04 12.61
CA PHE A 198 -11.59 -6.60 12.77
C PHE A 198 -12.70 -6.03 13.66
N LEU A 199 -13.96 -6.37 13.40
CA LEU A 199 -15.10 -5.87 14.19
C LEU A 199 -15.11 -6.39 15.63
N GLU A 200 -14.64 -7.61 15.86
CA GLU A 200 -14.55 -8.20 17.20
C GLU A 200 -13.44 -7.56 18.06
N ARG A 201 -12.34 -7.10 17.44
CA ARG A 201 -11.14 -6.66 18.16
C ARG A 201 -10.88 -5.17 18.12
N CYS A 202 -11.40 -4.46 17.12
CA CYS A 202 -11.17 -3.04 16.95
C CYS A 202 -12.00 -2.24 17.99
N PRO A 203 -11.39 -1.32 18.74
CA PRO A 203 -12.11 -0.43 19.65
C PRO A 203 -13.25 0.32 18.96
N LYS A 204 -14.41 0.40 19.62
CA LYS A 204 -15.61 1.03 19.05
C LYS A 204 -15.42 2.49 18.68
N ASP A 205 -14.67 3.23 19.49
CA ASP A 205 -14.34 4.64 19.23
C ASP A 205 -13.49 4.82 17.96
N ILE A 206 -12.65 3.83 17.63
CA ILE A 206 -11.92 3.81 16.35
C ILE A 206 -12.89 3.52 15.20
N LEU A 207 -13.77 2.51 15.35
CA LEU A 207 -14.76 2.15 14.32
C LEU A 207 -15.64 3.36 13.94
N ASP A 208 -16.12 4.10 14.94
CA ASP A 208 -16.97 5.29 14.76
C ASP A 208 -16.24 6.44 14.03
N GLN A 209 -14.91 6.42 13.97
CA GLN A 209 -14.08 7.40 13.26
C GLN A 209 -13.67 6.93 11.86
N THR A 210 -13.83 5.65 11.53
CA THR A 210 -13.54 5.15 10.17
C THR A 210 -14.61 5.60 9.18
N TYR A 211 -14.18 5.94 7.97
CA TYR A 211 -15.09 6.38 6.90
C TYR A 211 -15.81 5.20 6.24
N GLY A 212 -15.22 4.01 6.29
CA GLY A 212 -15.80 2.81 5.70
C GLY A 212 -14.85 1.62 5.75
N ILE A 213 -15.40 0.46 5.38
CA ILE A 213 -14.70 -0.81 5.30
C ILE A 213 -15.02 -1.44 3.95
N THR A 214 -14.02 -1.96 3.24
CA THR A 214 -14.21 -2.73 2.01
C THR A 214 -13.55 -4.09 2.10
N THR A 215 -14.28 -5.11 1.64
CA THR A 215 -13.80 -6.49 1.54
C THR A 215 -13.33 -6.80 0.12
N LEU A 216 -12.03 -7.04 -0.05
CA LEU A 216 -11.39 -7.23 -1.36
C LEU A 216 -11.92 -8.44 -2.13
N LYS A 217 -12.08 -9.60 -1.49
CA LYS A 217 -12.60 -10.81 -2.14
C LYS A 217 -14.03 -10.66 -2.65
N SER A 218 -14.81 -9.72 -2.11
CA SER A 218 -16.14 -9.40 -2.62
C SER A 218 -16.11 -8.60 -3.93
N VAL A 219 -14.96 -8.03 -4.28
CA VAL A 219 -14.75 -7.26 -5.53
C VAL A 219 -14.22 -8.16 -6.66
N LEU A 220 -13.49 -9.24 -6.32
CA LEU A 220 -12.87 -10.16 -7.30
C LEU A 220 -13.77 -11.32 -7.76
N MET A 221 -15.07 -11.33 -7.40
CA MET A 221 -15.99 -12.48 -7.58
C MET A 221 -15.75 -13.32 -8.83
#